data_AF-A0A552WP17-F1
#
_entry.id   AF-A0A552WP17-F1
#
_cell.length_a   1.000
_cell.length_b   1.000
_cell.length_c   1.000
_cell.angle_alpha   90.00
_cell.angle_beta   90.00
_cell.angle_gamma   90.00
#
_symmetry.space_group_name_H-M   'P 1'
#
loop_
_entity.id
_entity.type
_entity.pdbx_description
1 polymer ?
#
loop_
_entity_poly.entity_id
_entity_poly.type
_entity_poly.pdbx_seq_one_letter_code
_entity_poly.pdbx_strand_id
1 'polypeptide(L)'
;MAREVRRPEGLLDRLGRAAYRGERPQAWPEELRREESDVSDRMVVLAGLMVAGTPPTDSAALDAVDWYYRAANQYGGVDAAVFTALGEALAGEEDTRTVFDDVAPGLAGYQREAMTAYAQTRLDAGGA
;
A
#
# COMPACT_ATOMS: atom_id res chain seq x y z
N MET A 1 -13.62 20.10 -7.46
CA MET A 1 -12.78 19.57 -8.55
C MET A 1 -12.78 18.06 -8.42
N ALA A 2 -13.02 17.32 -9.50
CA ALA A 2 -13.06 15.86 -9.45
C ALA A 2 -11.70 15.35 -8.98
N ARG A 3 -11.69 14.60 -7.87
CA ARG A 3 -10.48 14.05 -7.26
C ARG A 3 -10.08 12.85 -8.11
N GLU A 4 -9.30 13.12 -9.14
CA GLU A 4 -8.93 12.12 -10.16
C GLU A 4 -8.04 11.05 -9.53
N VAL A 5 -8.45 9.78 -9.68
CA VAL A 5 -7.63 8.62 -9.31
C VAL A 5 -6.81 8.23 -10.52
N ARG A 6 -5.49 8.18 -10.36
CA ARG A 6 -4.56 7.83 -11.44
C ARG A 6 -3.90 6.48 -11.17
N ARG A 7 -3.85 5.60 -12.16
CA ARG A 7 -3.05 4.37 -12.05
C ARG A 7 -1.56 4.77 -11.97
N PRO A 8 -0.80 4.31 -10.96
CA PRO A 8 0.64 4.56 -10.93
C PRO A 8 1.35 3.77 -12.03
N GLU A 9 2.31 4.38 -12.71
CA GLU A 9 3.16 3.73 -13.72
C GLU A 9 4.60 3.63 -13.22
N GLY A 10 5.25 2.49 -13.49
CA GLY A 10 6.64 2.23 -13.10
C GLY A 10 6.81 2.18 -11.58
N LEU A 11 5.88 1.53 -10.88
CA LEU A 11 5.83 1.55 -9.43
C LEU A 11 7.07 0.87 -8.81
N LEU A 12 7.60 -0.20 -9.39
CA LEU A 12 8.87 -0.81 -8.96
C LEU A 12 10.04 0.15 -9.12
N ASP A 13 10.07 0.94 -10.20
CA ASP A 13 11.14 1.90 -10.41
C ASP A 13 11.08 3.07 -9.41
N ARG A 14 9.88 3.46 -9.00
CA ARG A 14 9.63 4.55 -8.05
C ARG A 14 9.84 4.09 -6.60
N LEU A 15 9.24 2.97 -6.20
CA LEU A 15 9.42 2.38 -4.86
C LEU A 15 10.78 1.72 -4.68
N GLY A 16 11.36 1.16 -5.75
CA GLY A 16 12.69 0.56 -5.74
C GLY A 16 13.80 1.57 -5.44
N ARG A 17 13.62 2.86 -5.74
CA ARG A 17 14.53 3.92 -5.29
C ARG A 17 14.53 4.09 -3.77
N ALA A 18 13.39 3.90 -3.12
CA ALA A 18 13.25 3.99 -1.67
C ALA A 18 13.68 2.70 -0.96
N ALA A 19 13.28 1.53 -1.48
CA ALA A 19 13.50 0.22 -0.86
C ALA A 19 14.83 -0.47 -1.23
N TYR A 20 15.32 -0.33 -2.47
CA TYR A 20 16.59 -0.90 -2.93
C TYR A 20 17.65 0.20 -3.07
N ARG A 21 18.43 0.41 -2.02
CA ARG A 21 19.57 1.36 -1.99
C ARG A 21 20.79 0.87 -2.82
N GLY A 22 20.57 0.02 -3.82
CA GLY A 22 21.58 -0.63 -4.67
C GLY A 22 21.45 -0.27 -6.14
N GLU A 23 22.31 -0.84 -6.98
CA GLU A 23 22.24 -0.63 -8.44
C GLU A 23 20.93 -1.19 -9.02
N ARG A 24 20.27 -0.37 -9.85
CA ARG A 24 19.05 -0.78 -10.54
C ARG A 24 19.32 -1.99 -11.44
N PRO A 25 18.49 -3.04 -11.42
CA PRO A 25 18.56 -4.08 -12.42
C PRO A 25 18.22 -3.49 -13.80
N GLN A 26 18.93 -3.95 -14.84
CA GLN A 26 18.69 -3.46 -16.21
C GLN A 26 17.29 -3.85 -16.73
N ALA A 27 16.71 -4.92 -16.16
CA ALA A 27 15.33 -5.32 -16.36
C ALA A 27 14.83 -6.02 -15.09
N TRP A 28 13.59 -5.72 -14.70
CA TRP A 28 12.92 -6.42 -13.60
C TRP A 28 12.44 -7.80 -14.08
N PRO A 29 12.57 -8.86 -13.26
CA PRO A 29 11.92 -10.14 -13.49
C PRO A 29 10.42 -9.99 -13.79
N GLU A 30 9.89 -10.85 -14.66
CA GLU A 30 8.47 -10.84 -15.05
C GLU A 30 7.51 -11.00 -13.86
N GLU A 31 7.91 -11.82 -12.88
CA GLU A 31 7.19 -12.02 -11.63
C GLU A 31 6.96 -10.69 -10.91
N LEU A 32 8.04 -9.91 -10.72
CA LEU A 32 7.97 -8.60 -10.06
C LEU A 32 7.11 -7.62 -10.87
N ARG A 33 7.13 -7.68 -12.21
CA ARG A 33 6.26 -6.83 -13.04
C ARG A 33 4.77 -7.16 -12.87
N ARG A 34 4.42 -8.43 -12.64
CA ARG A 34 3.03 -8.80 -12.32
C ARG A 34 2.63 -8.28 -10.96
N GLU A 35 3.50 -8.44 -9.97
CA GLU A 35 3.27 -7.90 -8.63
C GLU A 35 3.14 -6.38 -8.65
N GLU A 36 3.93 -5.68 -9.47
CA GLU A 36 3.80 -4.23 -9.69
C GLU A 36 2.39 -3.86 -10.15
N SER A 37 1.87 -4.58 -11.14
CA SER A 37 0.54 -4.34 -11.68
C SER A 37 -0.53 -4.58 -10.61
N ASP A 38 -0.40 -5.66 -9.84
CA ASP A 38 -1.35 -6.00 -8.79
C ASP A 38 -1.35 -4.95 -7.67
N VAL A 39 -0.17 -4.50 -7.22
CA VAL A 39 -0.05 -3.41 -6.24
C VAL A 39 -0.67 -2.13 -6.79
N SER A 40 -0.40 -1.79 -8.06
CA SER A 40 -0.94 -0.60 -8.72
C SER A 40 -2.48 -0.62 -8.79
N ASP A 41 -3.05 -1.77 -9.12
CA ASP A 41 -4.51 -1.95 -9.14
C ASP A 41 -5.11 -1.78 -7.74
N ARG A 42 -4.43 -2.26 -6.69
CA ARG A 42 -4.88 -2.08 -5.31
C ARG A 42 -4.77 -0.65 -4.82
N MET A 43 -3.73 0.09 -5.22
CA MET A 43 -3.62 1.54 -4.95
C MET A 43 -4.79 2.31 -5.57
N VAL A 44 -5.18 1.96 -6.80
CA VAL A 44 -6.34 2.57 -7.47
C VAL A 44 -7.65 2.26 -6.73
N VAL A 45 -7.83 1.02 -6.25
CA VAL A 45 -9.01 0.64 -5.46
C VAL A 45 -9.08 1.46 -4.16
N LEU A 46 -8.00 1.54 -3.39
CA LEU A 46 -7.97 2.33 -2.15
C LEU A 46 -8.22 3.82 -2.42
N ALA A 47 -7.63 4.36 -3.48
CA ALA A 47 -7.86 5.73 -3.89
C ALA A 47 -9.32 5.98 -4.26
N GLY A 48 -9.96 5.05 -4.97
CA GLY A 48 -11.39 5.10 -5.28
C GLY A 48 -12.27 5.16 -4.02
N LEU A 49 -11.98 4.32 -3.03
CA LEU A 49 -12.68 4.32 -1.74
C LEU A 49 -12.47 5.64 -0.98
N MET A 50 -11.24 6.14 -0.92
CA MET A 50 -10.91 7.41 -0.29
C MET A 50 -11.64 8.59 -0.96
N VAL A 51 -11.68 8.61 -2.30
CA VAL A 51 -12.38 9.65 -3.08
C VAL A 51 -13.88 9.60 -2.86
N ALA A 52 -14.45 8.40 -2.71
CA ALA A 52 -15.84 8.19 -2.36
C ALA A 52 -16.19 8.57 -0.91
N GLY A 53 -15.18 8.88 -0.08
CA GLY A 53 -15.36 9.22 1.34
C GLY A 53 -15.60 8.01 2.24
N THR A 54 -15.29 6.80 1.76
CA THR A 54 -15.31 5.58 2.59
C THR A 54 -14.29 5.73 3.71
N PRO A 55 -14.63 5.40 4.97
CA PRO A 55 -13.67 5.46 6.06
C PRO A 55 -12.63 4.32 5.94
N PRO A 56 -11.39 4.54 6.40
CA PRO A 56 -10.32 3.52 6.31
C PRO A 56 -10.59 2.28 7.18
N THR A 57 -11.53 2.37 8.13
CA THR A 57 -12.00 1.27 8.98
C THR A 57 -13.14 0.46 8.34
N ASP A 58 -13.67 0.89 7.19
CA ASP A 58 -14.73 0.17 6.49
C ASP A 58 -14.24 -1.19 5.97
N SER A 59 -15.12 -2.19 5.97
CA SER A 59 -14.82 -3.51 5.41
C SER A 59 -14.20 -3.47 4.01
N ALA A 60 -14.64 -2.58 3.12
CA ALA A 60 -14.08 -2.47 1.78
C ALA A 60 -12.63 -1.98 1.78
N ALA A 61 -12.28 -1.06 2.69
CA ALA A 61 -10.91 -0.59 2.87
C ALA A 61 -10.04 -1.69 3.51
N LEU A 62 -10.56 -2.39 4.52
CA LEU A 62 -9.89 -3.50 5.17
C LEU A 62 -9.62 -4.67 4.21
N ASP A 63 -10.54 -4.97 3.29
CA ASP A 63 -10.37 -6.01 2.27
C ASP A 63 -9.33 -5.63 1.22
N ALA A 64 -9.26 -4.35 0.84
CA ALA A 64 -8.20 -3.86 -0.04
C ALA A 64 -6.82 -4.00 0.63
N VAL A 65 -6.75 -3.77 1.95
CA VAL A 65 -5.52 -3.91 2.75
C VAL A 65 -5.17 -5.36 3.08
N ASP A 66 -6.16 -6.24 3.23
CA ASP A 66 -5.97 -7.69 3.43
C ASP A 66 -5.10 -8.30 2.32
N TRP A 67 -5.26 -7.80 1.09
CA TRP A 67 -4.42 -8.21 -0.02
C TRP A 67 -2.94 -7.87 0.22
N TYR A 68 -2.62 -6.65 0.67
CA TYR A 68 -1.23 -6.27 1.00
C TYR A 68 -0.67 -7.11 2.13
N TYR A 69 -1.47 -7.39 3.15
CA TYR A 69 -1.08 -8.25 4.24
C TYR A 69 -0.72 -9.66 3.73
N ARG A 70 -1.59 -10.29 2.93
CA ARG A 70 -1.33 -11.61 2.36
C ARG A 70 -0.12 -11.62 1.43
N ALA A 71 0.06 -10.58 0.61
CA ALA A 71 1.22 -10.44 -0.26
C ALA A 71 2.51 -10.35 0.57
N ALA A 72 2.54 -9.50 1.60
CA ALA A 72 3.71 -9.37 2.47
C ALA A 72 4.01 -10.67 3.24
N ASN A 73 2.97 -11.39 3.68
CA ASN A 73 3.11 -12.64 4.43
C ASN A 73 3.70 -13.80 3.58
N GLN A 74 3.63 -13.72 2.24
CA GLN A 74 4.32 -14.68 1.36
C GLN A 74 5.85 -14.59 1.47
N TYR A 75 6.38 -13.43 1.88
CA TYR A 75 7.81 -13.15 1.99
C TYR A 75 8.36 -13.30 3.42
N GLY A 76 7.50 -13.66 4.38
CA GLY A 76 7.84 -13.83 5.79
C GLY A 76 6.68 -13.36 6.66
N GLY A 77 6.46 -14.05 7.79
CA GLY A 77 5.38 -13.75 8.73
C GLY A 77 5.38 -12.28 9.16
N VAL A 78 4.42 -11.51 8.66
CA VAL A 78 4.17 -10.14 9.10
C VAL A 78 3.12 -10.21 10.20
N ASP A 79 3.44 -9.74 11.40
CA ASP A 79 2.48 -9.61 12.49
C ASP A 79 1.81 -8.21 12.48
N ALA A 80 0.88 -7.97 13.40
CA ALA A 80 0.15 -6.71 13.52
C ALA A 80 1.08 -5.49 13.69
N ALA A 81 2.16 -5.65 14.46
CA ALA A 81 3.10 -4.58 14.75
C ALA A 81 3.94 -4.24 13.52
N VAL A 82 4.47 -5.26 12.82
CA VAL A 82 5.23 -5.08 11.59
C VAL A 82 4.35 -4.49 10.49
N PHE A 83 3.11 -4.95 10.36
CA PHE A 83 2.19 -4.42 9.36
C PHE A 83 1.84 -2.94 9.61
N THR A 84 1.61 -2.58 10.87
CA THR A 84 1.39 -1.17 11.25
C THR A 84 2.62 -0.31 10.97
N ALA A 85 3.82 -0.79 11.34
CA ALA A 85 5.07 -0.08 11.10
C ALA A 85 5.36 0.11 9.59
N LEU A 86 4.97 -0.85 8.75
CA LEU A 86 5.07 -0.72 7.29
C LEU A 86 4.19 0.44 6.78
N GLY A 87 2.95 0.55 7.25
CA GLY A 87 2.08 1.66 6.90
C GLY A 87 2.65 3.03 7.29
N GLU A 88 3.24 3.13 8.49
CA GLU A 88 3.92 4.35 8.95
C GLU A 88 5.15 4.67 8.09
N ALA A 89 5.96 3.68 7.72
CA ALA A 89 7.13 3.88 6.86
C ALA A 89 6.72 4.40 5.47
N LEU A 90 5.69 3.80 4.86
CA LEU A 90 5.19 4.21 3.54
C LEU A 90 4.67 5.66 3.55
N ALA A 91 4.03 6.09 4.63
CA ALA A 91 3.50 7.46 4.76
C ALA A 91 4.55 8.47 5.25
N GLY A 92 5.57 8.02 5.98
CA GLY A 92 6.60 8.85 6.60
C GLY A 92 7.75 9.23 5.67
N GLU A 93 8.13 8.35 4.73
CA GLU A 93 9.16 8.65 3.75
C GLU A 93 8.62 9.52 2.61
N GLU A 94 9.21 10.70 2.39
CA GLU A 94 8.72 11.70 1.42
C GLU A 94 8.64 11.15 -0.01
N ASP A 95 9.64 10.38 -0.43
CA ASP A 95 9.67 9.75 -1.77
C ASP A 95 8.51 8.77 -1.92
N THR A 96 8.31 7.90 -0.92
CA THR A 96 7.25 6.90 -0.94
C THR A 96 5.88 7.57 -0.88
N ARG A 97 5.69 8.51 0.05
CA ARG A 97 4.47 9.29 0.17
C ARG A 97 4.08 9.98 -1.14
N THR A 98 5.05 10.57 -1.85
CA THR A 98 4.81 11.24 -3.13
C THR A 98 4.26 10.28 -4.18
N VAL A 99 4.72 9.03 -4.21
CA VAL A 99 4.22 8.00 -5.13
C VAL A 99 2.73 7.69 -4.89
N PHE A 100 2.32 7.61 -3.62
CA PHE A 100 0.90 7.38 -3.28
C PHE A 100 0.07 8.64 -3.53
N ASP A 101 0.56 9.82 -3.15
CA ASP A 101 -0.17 11.08 -3.35
C ASP A 101 -0.30 11.46 -4.85
N ASP A 102 0.59 10.96 -5.70
CA ASP A 102 0.48 11.04 -7.17
C ASP A 102 -0.74 10.29 -7.74
N VAL A 103 -1.13 9.16 -7.11
CA VAL A 103 -2.32 8.39 -7.47
C VAL A 103 -3.58 9.15 -7.07
N ALA A 104 -3.63 9.61 -5.83
CA ALA A 104 -4.67 10.51 -5.34
C ALA A 104 -4.15 11.27 -4.10
N PRO A 105 -4.34 12.59 -4.00
CA PRO A 105 -3.87 13.35 -2.85
C PRO A 105 -4.46 12.81 -1.52
N GLY A 106 -3.57 12.51 -0.57
CA GLY A 106 -3.90 11.98 0.76
C GLY A 106 -3.95 10.46 0.82
N LEU A 107 -3.67 9.74 -0.28
CA LEU A 107 -3.73 8.29 -0.32
C LEU A 107 -2.72 7.65 0.64
N ALA A 108 -1.53 8.23 0.78
CA ALA A 108 -0.51 7.71 1.70
C ALA A 108 -1.04 7.64 3.15
N GLY A 109 -1.69 8.72 3.60
CA GLY A 109 -2.29 8.77 4.93
C GLY A 109 -3.48 7.82 5.08
N TYR A 110 -4.33 7.74 4.06
CA TYR A 110 -5.47 6.83 4.05
C TYR A 110 -5.05 5.35 4.12
N GLN A 111 -4.02 4.96 3.35
CA GLN A 111 -3.48 3.61 3.38
C GLN A 111 -2.88 3.27 4.74
N ARG A 112 -2.08 4.18 5.33
CA ARG A 112 -1.55 4.00 6.69
C ARG A 112 -2.68 3.73 7.69
N GLU A 113 -3.70 4.58 7.70
CA GLU A 113 -4.83 4.44 8.63
C GLU A 113 -5.59 3.13 8.42
N ALA A 114 -5.78 2.70 7.16
CA ALA A 114 -6.42 1.43 6.85
C ALA A 114 -5.56 0.23 7.29
N MET A 115 -4.23 0.31 7.18
CA MET A 115 -3.30 -0.72 7.67
C MET A 115 -3.32 -0.82 9.20
N THR A 116 -3.31 0.32 9.91
CA THR A 116 -3.47 0.34 11.37
C THR A 116 -4.81 -0.25 11.80
N ALA A 117 -5.90 0.15 11.12
CA ALA A 117 -7.23 -0.38 11.40
C ALA A 117 -7.31 -1.90 11.15
N TYR A 118 -6.70 -2.38 10.06
CA TYR A 118 -6.62 -3.80 9.76
C TYR A 118 -5.87 -4.57 10.86
N ALA A 119 -4.71 -4.07 11.28
CA ALA A 119 -3.94 -4.69 12.35
C ALA A 119 -4.76 -4.80 13.65
N GLN A 120 -5.41 -3.71 14.07
CA GLN A 120 -6.22 -3.69 15.29
C GLN A 120 -7.46 -4.57 15.22
N THR A 121 -8.11 -4.67 14.04
CA THR A 121 -9.40 -5.34 13.90
C THR A 121 -9.30 -6.81 13.53
N ARG A 122 -8.30 -7.18 12.70
CA ARG A 122 -8.20 -8.52 12.11
C ARG A 122 -6.97 -9.30 12.59
N LEU A 123 -5.91 -8.63 13.04
CA LEU A 123 -4.69 -9.29 13.50
C LEU A 123 -4.62 -9.38 15.03
N ASP A 124 -4.89 -8.29 15.74
CA ASP A 124 -4.89 -8.26 17.21
C ASP A 124 -6.10 -9.01 17.80
N ALA A 125 -7.21 -9.09 17.08
CA ALA A 125 -8.39 -9.88 17.49
C ALA A 125 -8.15 -11.40 17.46
N GLY A 126 -7.06 -11.88 16.83
CA GLY A 126 -6.65 -13.28 16.83
C GLY A 126 -5.67 -13.65 17.95
N GLY A 127 -5.29 -12.69 18.80
CA GLY A 127 -4.33 -12.84 19.89
C GLY A 127 -4.93 -12.64 21.28
N ALA A 128 -6.04 -13.32 21.58
CA ALA A 128 -6.58 -13.47 22.94
C ALA A 128 -7.01 -14.92 23.20
#